data_AF-A0A538SVA5-F1
#
_entry.id   AF-A0A538SVA5-F1
#
_cell.length_a   1.000
_cell.length_b   1.000
_cell.length_c   1.000
_cell.angle_alpha   90.00
_cell.angle_beta   90.00
_cell.angle_gamma   90.00
#
_symmetry.space_group_name_H-M   'P 1'
#
loop_
_entity.id
_entity.type
_entity.pdbx_description
1 polymer ?
#
loop_
_entity_poly.entity_id
_entity_poly.type
_entity_poly.pdbx_seq_one_letter_code
_entity_poly.pdbx_strand_id
1 'polypeptide(L)'
;MQEARALRPPAGEEDDPERVELEGMILEAMGRFEEADGSFLEANRIDPENFPLPVRLDADDFKTLLDKVLASLPRVIREAVQEVPVIVEAKPTREMAEHAPAINPEVLGLFVGTSVGHKVFAGSGYGDVVLLFQKNLERAGRSRQEVSKEMKVTLLHEYGHYLGFDEEELEHLGLG
;
A
#
# COMPACT_ATOMS: atom_id res chain seq x y z
N MET A 1 -13.79 16.63 42.62
CA MET A 1 -13.61 15.81 41.40
C MET A 1 -14.60 16.34 40.37
N GLN A 2 -14.10 16.89 39.28
CA GLN A 2 -14.91 17.49 38.22
C GLN A 2 -15.34 16.36 37.29
N GLU A 3 -16.64 16.10 37.19
CA GLU A 3 -17.18 15.08 36.29
C GLU A 3 -16.82 15.43 34.85
N ALA A 4 -16.13 14.52 34.17
CA ALA A 4 -15.85 14.62 32.74
C ALA A 4 -17.18 14.52 32.00
N ARG A 5 -17.69 15.68 31.56
CA ARG A 5 -18.87 15.74 30.70
C ARG A 5 -18.43 15.27 29.31
N ALA A 6 -18.95 14.12 28.90
CA ALA A 6 -18.80 13.65 27.52
C ALA A 6 -19.28 14.77 26.58
N LEU A 7 -18.36 15.32 25.80
CA LEU A 7 -18.68 16.25 24.73
C LEU A 7 -19.46 15.44 23.69
N ARG A 8 -20.72 15.79 23.49
CA ARG A 8 -21.45 15.34 22.30
C ARG A 8 -20.81 16.05 21.10
N PRO A 9 -20.45 15.33 20.03
CA PRO A 9 -20.01 15.98 18.81
C PRO A 9 -21.09 16.95 18.32
N PRO A 10 -20.72 18.14 17.84
CA PRO A 10 -21.67 19.10 17.28
C PRO A 10 -22.40 18.46 16.10
N ALA A 11 -23.73 18.66 16.03
CA ALA A 11 -24.57 18.24 14.92
C ALA A 11 -24.11 18.97 13.64
N GLY A 12 -23.27 18.31 12.86
CA GLY A 12 -22.54 18.87 11.71
C GLY A 12 -21.34 18.01 11.30
N GLU A 13 -20.82 17.14 12.17
CA GLU A 13 -19.73 16.17 11.88
C GLU A 13 -20.20 14.88 11.18
N GLU A 14 -21.51 14.69 10.98
CA GLU A 14 -22.06 13.46 10.38
C GLU A 14 -21.79 13.37 8.86
N ASP A 15 -21.71 14.51 8.16
CA ASP A 15 -21.39 14.61 6.73
C ASP A 15 -19.95 15.13 6.49
N ASP A 16 -18.99 14.71 7.32
CA ASP A 16 -17.55 15.01 7.09
C ASP A 16 -16.90 13.88 6.27
N PRO A 17 -16.62 14.09 4.97
CA PRO A 17 -16.06 13.04 4.11
C PRO A 17 -14.64 12.64 4.51
N GLU A 18 -13.83 13.55 5.09
CA GLU A 18 -12.47 13.24 5.55
C GLU A 18 -12.52 12.24 6.72
N ARG A 19 -13.43 12.48 7.67
CA ARG A 19 -13.65 11.56 8.80
C ARG A 19 -14.08 10.18 8.32
N VAL A 20 -15.00 10.14 7.37
CA VAL A 20 -15.54 8.87 6.82
C VAL A 20 -14.47 8.13 6.02
N GLU A 21 -13.64 8.82 5.23
CA GLU A 21 -12.52 8.19 4.53
C GLU A 21 -11.50 7.60 5.52
N LEU A 22 -11.15 8.35 6.58
CA LEU A 22 -10.26 7.88 7.64
C LEU A 22 -10.81 6.63 8.34
N GLU A 23 -12.12 6.58 8.59
CA GLU A 23 -12.79 5.39 9.12
C GLU A 23 -12.62 4.18 8.18
N GLY A 24 -12.76 4.38 6.88
CA GLY A 24 -12.48 3.36 5.87
C GLY A 24 -11.03 2.86 5.92
N MET A 25 -10.05 3.76 6.00
CA MET A 25 -8.63 3.37 6.09
C MET A 25 -8.33 2.57 7.36
N ILE A 26 -8.92 2.94 8.50
CA ILE A 26 -8.79 2.20 9.76
C ILE A 26 -9.41 0.80 9.61
N LEU A 27 -10.58 0.69 8.99
CA LEU A 27 -11.23 -0.59 8.72
C LEU A 27 -10.37 -1.50 7.82
N GLU A 28 -9.75 -0.95 6.77
CA GLU A 28 -8.80 -1.72 5.94
C GLU A 28 -7.60 -2.20 6.76
N ALA A 29 -7.02 -1.35 7.61
CA ALA A 29 -5.91 -1.72 8.49
C ALA A 29 -6.29 -2.82 9.50
N MET A 30 -7.58 -2.92 9.86
CA MET A 30 -8.14 -3.99 10.69
C MET A 30 -8.55 -5.23 9.88
N GLY A 31 -8.37 -5.25 8.56
CA GLY A 31 -8.77 -6.34 7.68
C GLY A 31 -10.28 -6.42 7.38
N ARG A 32 -11.05 -5.37 7.72
CA ARG A 32 -12.51 -5.29 7.53
C ARG A 32 -12.84 -4.62 6.19
N PHE A 33 -12.42 -5.24 5.09
CA PHE A 33 -12.42 -4.62 3.76
C PHE A 33 -13.81 -4.27 3.22
N GLU A 34 -14.82 -5.13 3.44
CA GLU A 34 -16.19 -4.84 2.96
C GLU A 34 -16.80 -3.62 3.67
N GLU A 35 -16.53 -3.47 4.96
CA GLU A 35 -17.00 -2.31 5.74
C GLU A 35 -16.23 -1.05 5.34
N ALA A 36 -14.93 -1.17 5.07
CA ALA A 36 -14.13 -0.08 4.53
C ALA A 36 -14.66 0.43 3.19
N ASP A 37 -15.03 -0.49 2.28
CA ASP A 37 -15.66 -0.13 1.00
C ASP A 37 -16.97 0.63 1.20
N GLY A 38 -17.76 0.26 2.22
CA GLY A 38 -18.93 1.02 2.64
C GLY A 38 -18.60 2.47 3.06
N SER A 39 -17.54 2.66 3.85
CA SER A 39 -17.07 4.00 4.24
C SER A 39 -16.59 4.79 3.03
N PHE A 40 -15.80 4.21 2.12
CA PHE A 40 -15.34 4.92 0.92
C PHE A 40 -16.50 5.31 -0.02
N LEU A 41 -17.52 4.46 -0.14
CA LEU A 41 -18.75 4.79 -0.85
C LEU A 41 -19.48 5.98 -0.22
N GLU A 42 -19.52 6.04 1.10
CA GLU A 42 -20.16 7.15 1.81
C GLU A 42 -19.37 8.46 1.69
N ALA A 43 -18.04 8.42 1.83
CA ALA A 43 -17.18 9.59 1.60
C ALA A 43 -17.35 10.13 0.17
N ASN A 44 -17.35 9.23 -0.82
CA ASN A 44 -17.60 9.59 -2.22
C ASN A 44 -19.00 10.15 -2.44
N ARG A 45 -20.02 9.65 -1.75
CA ARG A 45 -21.40 10.18 -1.83
C ARG A 45 -21.47 11.62 -1.32
N ILE A 46 -20.71 11.96 -0.29
CA ILE A 46 -20.66 13.30 0.31
C ILE A 46 -19.88 14.26 -0.60
N ASP A 47 -18.69 13.87 -1.07
CA ASP A 47 -17.85 14.67 -1.96
C ASP A 47 -17.10 13.80 -2.99
N PRO A 48 -17.71 13.56 -4.17
CA PRO A 48 -17.17 12.63 -5.15
C PRO A 48 -15.93 13.16 -5.88
N GLU A 49 -15.70 14.47 -5.89
CA GLU A 49 -14.56 15.06 -6.60
C GLU A 49 -13.26 14.88 -5.82
N ASN A 50 -13.32 15.00 -4.49
CA ASN A 50 -12.15 14.88 -3.62
C ASN A 50 -11.95 13.46 -3.06
N PHE A 51 -13.01 12.65 -2.97
CA PHE A 51 -12.96 11.30 -2.40
C PHE A 51 -13.38 10.25 -3.44
N PRO A 52 -12.57 10.01 -4.50
CA PRO A 52 -12.88 9.01 -5.50
C PRO A 52 -12.88 7.61 -4.90
N LEU A 53 -13.70 6.71 -5.48
CA LEU A 53 -13.71 5.31 -5.06
C LEU A 53 -12.38 4.63 -5.41
N PRO A 54 -11.86 3.78 -4.50
CA PRO A 54 -10.72 2.93 -4.82
C PRO A 54 -11.01 1.99 -5.99
N VAL A 55 -9.99 1.69 -6.79
CA VAL A 55 -10.07 0.63 -7.79
C VAL A 55 -10.04 -0.71 -7.06
N ARG A 56 -11.03 -1.58 -7.24
CA ARG A 56 -11.01 -2.93 -6.65
C ARG A 56 -10.70 -3.98 -7.72
N LEU A 57 -9.62 -4.73 -7.51
CA LEU A 57 -9.21 -5.84 -8.36
C LEU A 57 -9.39 -7.14 -7.58
N ASP A 58 -9.93 -8.17 -8.22
CA ASP A 58 -9.84 -9.51 -7.65
C ASP A 58 -8.40 -10.04 -7.73
N ALA A 59 -8.15 -11.18 -7.08
CA ALA A 59 -6.81 -11.76 -7.00
C ALA A 59 -6.23 -12.11 -8.39
N ASP A 60 -7.04 -12.60 -9.31
CA ASP A 60 -6.59 -13.01 -10.65
C ASP A 60 -6.28 -11.79 -11.52
N ASP A 61 -7.09 -10.74 -11.42
CA ASP A 61 -6.90 -9.48 -12.11
C ASP A 61 -5.68 -8.72 -11.61
N PHE A 62 -5.48 -8.71 -10.29
CA PHE A 62 -4.28 -8.12 -9.67
C PHE A 62 -3.04 -8.90 -10.07
N LYS A 63 -3.07 -10.24 -10.00
CA LYS A 63 -1.95 -11.09 -10.44
C LYS A 63 -1.62 -10.86 -11.92
N THR A 64 -2.63 -10.81 -12.78
CA THR A 64 -2.46 -10.53 -14.22
C THR A 64 -1.84 -9.15 -14.45
N LEU A 65 -2.21 -8.16 -13.64
CA LEU A 65 -1.61 -6.83 -13.70
C LEU A 65 -0.15 -6.86 -13.28
N LEU A 66 0.16 -7.52 -12.16
CA LEU A 66 1.51 -7.69 -11.64
C LEU A 66 2.43 -8.40 -12.66
N ASP A 67 1.98 -9.51 -13.24
CA ASP A 67 2.76 -10.25 -14.25
C ASP A 67 3.11 -9.37 -15.46
N LYS A 68 2.16 -8.52 -15.91
CA LYS A 68 2.40 -7.55 -17.00
C LYS A 68 3.39 -6.47 -16.59
N VAL A 69 3.27 -5.94 -15.38
CA VAL A 69 4.19 -4.93 -14.86
C VAL A 69 5.59 -5.50 -14.78
N LEU A 70 5.78 -6.66 -14.14
CA LEU A 70 7.06 -7.36 -14.02
C LEU A 70 7.70 -7.63 -15.39
N ALA A 71 6.93 -8.09 -16.37
CA ALA A 71 7.42 -8.31 -17.73
C ALA A 71 7.93 -7.01 -18.39
N SER A 72 7.34 -5.86 -18.06
CA SER A 72 7.70 -4.55 -18.59
C SER A 72 8.92 -3.88 -17.93
N LEU A 73 9.42 -4.43 -16.81
CA LEU A 73 10.54 -3.84 -16.07
C LEU A 73 11.87 -4.00 -16.82
N PRO A 74 12.89 -3.16 -16.53
CA PRO A 74 14.25 -3.35 -17.03
C PRO A 74 14.79 -4.75 -16.75
N ARG A 75 15.65 -5.26 -17.65
CA ARG A 75 16.20 -6.63 -17.54
C ARG A 75 16.87 -6.88 -16.19
N VAL A 76 17.66 -5.92 -15.70
CA VAL A 76 18.36 -6.02 -14.41
C VAL A 76 17.40 -6.24 -13.24
N ILE A 77 16.25 -5.57 -13.23
CA ILE A 77 15.23 -5.75 -12.19
C ILE A 77 14.51 -7.09 -12.36
N ARG A 78 14.18 -7.51 -13.58
CA ARG A 78 13.58 -8.84 -13.80
C ARG A 78 14.49 -9.98 -13.33
N GLU A 79 15.80 -9.80 -13.40
CA GLU A 79 16.78 -10.75 -12.85
C GLU A 79 16.77 -10.71 -11.32
N ALA A 80 16.75 -9.52 -10.70
CA ALA A 80 16.63 -9.36 -9.25
C ALA A 80 15.36 -9.99 -8.67
N VAL A 81 14.23 -9.93 -9.39
CA VAL A 81 12.96 -10.58 -8.98
C VAL A 81 13.09 -12.10 -8.82
N GLN A 82 14.03 -12.74 -9.53
CA GLN A 82 14.27 -14.19 -9.37
C GLN A 82 15.01 -14.52 -8.06
N GLU A 83 15.77 -13.56 -7.52
CA GLU A 83 16.53 -13.72 -6.27
C GLU A 83 15.71 -13.25 -5.07
N VAL A 84 14.98 -12.15 -5.23
CA VAL A 84 14.12 -11.52 -4.22
C VAL A 84 12.68 -11.53 -4.75
N PRO A 85 11.84 -12.50 -4.38
CA PRO A 85 10.49 -12.60 -4.91
C PRO A 85 9.59 -11.48 -4.39
N VAL A 86 8.57 -11.17 -5.20
CA VAL A 86 7.47 -10.27 -4.81
C VAL A 86 6.40 -11.09 -4.08
N ILE A 87 6.00 -10.65 -2.89
CA ILE A 87 4.87 -11.18 -2.13
C ILE A 87 3.78 -10.12 -2.08
N VAL A 88 2.56 -10.51 -2.43
CA VAL A 88 1.41 -9.62 -2.36
C VAL A 88 0.67 -9.83 -1.05
N GLU A 89 0.52 -8.76 -0.28
CA GLU A 89 -0.26 -8.69 0.94
C GLU A 89 -1.40 -7.69 0.78
N ALA A 90 -2.46 -7.81 1.57
CA ALA A 90 -3.57 -6.86 1.47
C ALA A 90 -3.17 -5.46 1.97
N LYS A 91 -2.51 -5.40 3.13
CA LYS A 91 -2.07 -4.20 3.84
C LYS A 91 -0.79 -4.51 4.64
N PRO A 92 0.01 -3.50 5.02
CA PRO A 92 1.05 -3.68 6.02
C PRO A 92 0.44 -4.18 7.33
N THR A 93 1.12 -5.12 7.99
CA THR A 93 0.65 -5.58 9.31
C THR A 93 0.88 -4.48 10.35
N ARG A 94 0.07 -4.50 11.41
CA ARG A 94 0.27 -3.61 12.57
C ARG A 94 1.67 -3.72 13.14
N GLU A 95 2.20 -4.94 13.20
CA GLU A 95 3.56 -5.20 13.68
C GLU A 95 4.61 -4.49 12.82
N MET A 96 4.48 -4.53 11.49
CA MET A 96 5.36 -3.81 10.57
C MET A 96 5.28 -2.29 10.76
N ALA A 97 4.07 -1.75 10.97
CA ALA A 97 3.87 -0.31 11.18
C ALA A 97 4.41 0.19 12.53
N GLU A 98 4.41 -0.63 13.57
CA GLU A 98 4.82 -0.25 14.92
C GLU A 98 6.31 -0.55 15.23
N HIS A 99 6.94 -1.51 14.53
CA HIS A 99 8.34 -1.88 14.76
C HIS A 99 9.31 -0.88 14.11
N ALA A 100 10.47 -0.68 14.74
CA ALA A 100 11.49 0.25 14.24
C ALA A 100 12.31 -0.35 13.08
N PRO A 101 12.50 0.38 11.96
CA PRO A 101 11.91 1.68 11.67
C PRO A 101 10.42 1.58 11.33
N ALA A 102 9.59 2.41 11.98
CA ALA A 102 8.16 2.43 11.74
C ALA A 102 7.89 2.84 10.30
N ILE A 103 7.12 2.03 9.58
CA ILE A 103 6.71 2.34 8.20
C ILE A 103 5.37 3.05 8.20
N ASN A 104 5.14 3.88 7.18
CA ASN A 104 3.83 4.44 6.94
C ASN A 104 2.85 3.31 6.58
N PRO A 105 1.69 3.14 7.23
CA PRO A 105 0.70 2.12 6.88
C PRO A 105 0.18 2.22 5.43
N GLU A 106 0.38 3.36 4.77
CA GLU A 106 0.00 3.63 3.40
C GLU A 106 1.13 3.44 2.37
N VAL A 107 2.28 2.86 2.75
CA VAL A 107 3.31 2.47 1.76
C VAL A 107 2.74 1.49 0.74
N LEU A 108 3.13 1.63 -0.53
CA LEU A 108 2.64 0.78 -1.62
C LEU A 108 3.41 -0.53 -1.73
N GLY A 109 4.68 -0.51 -1.34
CA GLY A 109 5.56 -1.66 -1.27
C GLY A 109 6.61 -1.48 -0.18
N LEU A 110 7.33 -2.57 0.09
CA LEU A 110 8.40 -2.58 1.09
C LEU A 110 9.38 -3.72 0.81
N PHE A 111 10.65 -3.39 0.61
CA PHE A 111 11.73 -4.38 0.69
C PHE A 111 11.93 -4.84 2.14
N VAL A 112 11.85 -6.15 2.36
CA VAL A 112 12.12 -6.80 3.65
C VAL A 112 13.31 -7.73 3.47
N GLY A 113 14.47 -7.28 3.96
CA GLY A 113 15.71 -8.04 3.93
C GLY A 113 16.05 -8.70 5.27
N THR A 114 16.84 -9.77 5.21
CA THR A 114 17.50 -10.35 6.38
C THR A 114 18.73 -9.52 6.76
N SER A 115 18.54 -8.49 7.58
CA SER A 115 19.68 -7.97 8.35
C SER A 115 20.19 -9.09 9.25
N VAL A 116 21.50 -9.39 9.19
CA VAL A 116 22.18 -10.42 9.98
C VAL A 116 21.82 -10.24 11.47
N GLY A 117 20.79 -10.94 11.95
CA GLY A 117 20.33 -10.86 13.34
C GLY A 117 18.81 -10.84 13.54
N HIS A 118 18.00 -10.37 12.58
CA HIS A 118 16.55 -10.31 12.72
C HIS A 118 15.86 -10.80 11.45
N LYS A 119 15.38 -12.06 11.49
CA LYS A 119 14.38 -12.54 10.52
C LYS A 119 13.08 -11.77 10.80
N VAL A 120 12.80 -10.75 9.99
CA VAL A 120 11.42 -10.26 9.89
C VAL A 120 10.61 -11.38 9.25
N PHE A 121 9.47 -11.69 9.85
CA PHE A 121 8.63 -12.86 9.59
C PHE A 121 8.15 -12.93 8.13
N ALA A 122 8.99 -13.41 7.22
CA ALA A 122 8.55 -13.95 5.95
C ALA A 122 8.32 -15.46 6.17
N GLY A 123 7.08 -15.86 6.43
CA GLY A 123 6.67 -17.28 6.48
C GLY A 123 6.87 -18.03 5.16
N SER A 124 7.43 -17.37 4.14
CA SER A 124 7.66 -17.83 2.78
C SER A 124 8.98 -18.59 2.58
N GLY A 125 9.85 -18.67 3.58
CA GLY A 125 11.12 -19.41 3.50
C GLY A 125 12.22 -18.70 2.68
N TYR A 126 11.94 -17.52 2.13
CA TYR A 126 12.91 -16.66 1.45
C TYR A 126 13.66 -15.77 2.47
N GLY A 127 14.90 -15.41 2.13
CA GLY A 127 15.71 -14.48 2.94
C GLY A 127 15.23 -13.04 2.78
N ASP A 128 15.30 -12.54 1.55
CA ASP A 128 14.87 -11.19 1.20
C ASP A 128 13.63 -11.26 0.30
N VAL A 129 12.68 -10.35 0.50
CA VAL A 129 11.44 -10.26 -0.29
C VAL A 129 11.05 -8.81 -0.54
N VAL A 130 10.31 -8.57 -1.62
CA VAL A 130 9.58 -7.30 -1.82
C VAL A 130 8.12 -7.54 -1.52
N LEU A 131 7.56 -6.83 -0.54
CA LEU A 131 6.13 -6.82 -0.28
C LEU A 131 5.46 -5.79 -1.18
N LEU A 132 4.31 -6.13 -1.76
CA LEU A 132 3.39 -5.19 -2.39
C LEU A 132 2.04 -5.22 -1.66
N PHE A 133 1.50 -4.04 -1.37
CA PHE A 133 0.26 -3.92 -0.59
C PHE A 133 -0.92 -3.58 -1.51
N GLN A 134 -1.71 -4.59 -1.83
CA GLN A 134 -2.78 -4.50 -2.83
C GLN A 134 -3.79 -3.39 -2.51
N LYS A 135 -4.29 -3.30 -1.27
CA LYS A 135 -5.32 -2.29 -0.92
C LYS A 135 -4.79 -0.86 -1.00
N ASN A 136 -3.50 -0.66 -0.70
CA ASN A 136 -2.85 0.65 -0.83
C ASN A 136 -2.71 1.04 -2.30
N LEU A 137 -2.25 0.11 -3.15
CA LEU A 137 -2.17 0.33 -4.60
C LEU A 137 -3.53 0.63 -5.23
N GLU A 138 -4.55 -0.14 -4.86
CA GLU A 138 -5.94 0.02 -5.27
C GLU A 138 -6.53 1.39 -4.92
N ARG A 139 -6.13 1.96 -3.77
CA ARG A 139 -6.55 3.28 -3.30
C ARG A 139 -5.73 4.42 -3.89
N ALA A 140 -4.46 4.18 -4.22
CA ALA A 140 -3.57 5.18 -4.81
C ALA A 140 -3.93 5.54 -6.26
N GLY A 141 -4.48 4.58 -7.03
CA GLY A 141 -4.90 4.80 -8.41
C GLY A 141 -6.40 5.04 -8.58
N ARG A 142 -6.78 5.89 -9.55
CA ARG A 142 -8.18 6.14 -9.94
C ARG A 142 -8.64 5.26 -11.12
N SER A 143 -7.74 4.46 -11.68
CA SER A 143 -8.01 3.52 -12.76
C SER A 143 -7.04 2.34 -12.70
N ARG A 144 -7.38 1.22 -13.37
CA ARG A 144 -6.47 0.06 -13.47
C ARG A 144 -5.12 0.45 -14.09
N GLN A 145 -5.11 1.42 -14.99
CA GLN A 145 -3.91 1.96 -15.63
C GLN A 145 -3.05 2.73 -14.63
N GLU A 146 -3.66 3.56 -13.77
CA GLU A 146 -2.95 4.25 -12.70
C GLU A 146 -2.42 3.28 -11.67
N VAL A 147 -3.21 2.30 -11.21
CA VAL A 147 -2.74 1.22 -10.32
C VAL A 147 -1.53 0.49 -10.94
N SER A 148 -1.57 0.21 -12.24
CA SER A 148 -0.44 -0.41 -12.95
C SER A 148 0.81 0.48 -12.96
N LYS A 149 0.64 1.80 -13.06
CA LYS A 149 1.73 2.77 -13.06
C LYS A 149 2.35 2.86 -11.67
N GLU A 150 1.53 3.02 -10.63
CA GLU A 150 1.98 3.07 -9.23
C GLU A 150 2.69 1.79 -8.82
N MET A 151 2.15 0.63 -9.21
CA MET A 151 2.80 -0.67 -8.99
C MET A 151 4.17 -0.74 -9.68
N LYS A 152 4.28 -0.24 -10.91
CA LYS A 152 5.53 -0.21 -11.65
C LYS A 152 6.57 0.67 -10.96
N VAL A 153 6.19 1.90 -10.60
CA VAL A 153 7.07 2.86 -9.90
C VAL A 153 7.53 2.28 -8.57
N THR A 154 6.60 1.73 -7.78
CA THR A 154 6.90 1.06 -6.51
C THR A 154 7.94 -0.06 -6.69
N LEU A 155 7.73 -0.98 -7.64
CA LEU A 155 8.69 -2.05 -7.90
C LEU A 155 10.06 -1.51 -8.37
N LEU A 156 10.08 -0.44 -9.15
CA LEU A 156 11.32 0.18 -9.60
C LEU A 156 12.11 0.77 -8.43
N HIS A 157 11.44 1.44 -7.49
CA HIS A 157 12.06 1.95 -6.26
C HIS A 157 12.61 0.83 -5.38
N GLU A 158 11.77 -0.16 -5.03
CA GLU A 158 12.17 -1.22 -4.09
C GLU A 158 13.35 -2.05 -4.64
N TYR A 159 13.28 -2.46 -5.91
CA TYR A 159 14.41 -3.17 -6.54
C TYR A 159 15.59 -2.24 -6.85
N GLY A 160 15.33 -0.95 -7.04
CA GLY A 160 16.33 0.08 -7.16
C GLY A 160 17.26 0.10 -5.95
N HIS A 161 16.68 0.26 -4.76
CA HIS A 161 17.40 0.24 -3.51
C HIS A 161 18.07 -1.12 -3.22
N TYR A 162 17.40 -2.23 -3.55
CA TYR A 162 18.02 -3.56 -3.43
C TYR A 162 19.31 -3.69 -4.25
N LEU A 163 19.33 -3.11 -5.46
CA LEU A 163 20.49 -3.11 -6.35
C LEU A 163 21.54 -2.05 -5.96
N GLY A 164 21.27 -1.23 -4.95
CA GLY A 164 22.15 -0.19 -4.45
C GLY A 164 22.09 1.14 -5.20
N PHE A 165 21.03 1.38 -5.98
CA PHE A 165 20.79 2.69 -6.60
C PHE A 165 20.25 3.68 -5.57
N ASP A 166 20.76 4.91 -5.63
CA ASP A 166 20.22 6.03 -4.84
C ASP A 166 19.03 6.73 -5.53
N GLU A 167 18.37 7.65 -4.81
CA GLU A 167 17.18 8.36 -5.31
C GLU A 167 17.49 9.19 -6.57
N GLU A 168 18.70 9.78 -6.65
CA GLU A 168 19.13 10.59 -7.80
C GLU A 168 19.36 9.73 -9.04
N GLU A 169 19.91 8.53 -8.86
CA GLU A 169 20.07 7.53 -9.91
C GLU A 169 18.72 6.99 -10.38
N LEU A 170 17.75 6.81 -9.47
CA LEU A 170 16.39 6.44 -9.83
C LEU A 170 15.71 7.56 -10.63
N GLU A 171 15.74 8.81 -10.18
CA GLU A 171 15.21 9.96 -10.93
C GLU A 171 15.84 10.09 -12.33
N HIS A 172 17.16 9.91 -12.46
CA HIS A 172 17.87 9.97 -13.76
C HIS A 172 17.45 8.88 -14.74
N LEU A 173 17.04 7.73 -14.23
CA LEU A 173 16.50 6.62 -15.02
C LEU A 173 15.00 6.83 -15.35
N GLY A 174 14.40 7.92 -14.88
CA GLY A 174 12.96 8.21 -14.97
C GLY A 174 12.14 7.36 -14.00
N LEU A 175 12.73 7.01 -12.86
CA LEU A 175 12.23 6.05 -11.87
C LEU A 175 11.95 6.65 -10.50
N GLY A 176 12.18 7.96 -10.28
CA GLY A 176 11.85 8.68 -9.03
C GLY A 176 10.50 9.39 -9.08
#